data_AF-A0AAW1U696-F1
#
_entry.id   AF-A0AAW1U696-F1
#
_cell.length_a   1.000
_cell.length_b   1.000
_cell.length_c   1.000
_cell.angle_alpha   90.00
_cell.angle_beta   90.00
_cell.angle_gamma   90.00
#
_symmetry.space_group_name_H-M   'P 1'
#
loop_
_entity.id
_entity.type
_entity.pdbx_description
1 polymer ?
#
loop_
_entity_poly.entity_id
_entity_poly.type
_entity_poly.pdbx_seq_one_letter_code
_entity_poly.pdbx_strand_id
1 'polypeptide(L)'
;MTDYELQKAEEEIYDEGELSEEGVVKRITDCHDRGPPCNRRIDELAMPSKRLLLCTFRDFGYMFPREWNERIRELLSILYAMTPEETEKYFEQLRAVAKHMALRKKMKEKLKKLVAKKKKREMKQKAYILFKNIIKMGLMHAATQDVPPLVSVRMRNLSNIILQQLADLRGVDLPQRQHPDKLGSFLISIADWIAIAVENVYYRVQLKKNEELEEIEQIEMSKLEEERRRERKFKKGRKVTSTPNQSREKTI
;
A
#
# COMPACT_ATOMS: atom_id res chain seq x y z
N MET A 1 -25.97 17.85 23.68
CA MET A 1 -26.00 16.41 23.96
C MET A 1 -24.90 16.13 24.94
N THR A 2 -25.30 16.08 26.20
CA THR A 2 -24.46 15.84 27.37
C THR A 2 -24.26 14.35 27.55
N ASP A 3 -23.12 13.93 28.10
CA ASP A 3 -22.73 12.51 28.27
C ASP A 3 -23.77 11.67 29.06
N TYR A 4 -24.69 12.31 29.78
CA TYR A 4 -25.83 11.69 30.46
C TYR A 4 -26.90 11.11 29.52
N GLU A 5 -27.03 11.62 28.29
CA GLU A 5 -28.04 11.14 27.33
C GLU A 5 -27.58 9.85 26.61
N LEU A 6 -26.27 9.56 26.62
CA LEU A 6 -25.70 8.35 26.01
C LEU A 6 -25.82 7.12 26.91
N GLN A 7 -25.72 7.28 28.25
CA GLN A 7 -25.85 6.16 29.18
C GLN A 7 -27.30 5.64 29.28
N LYS A 8 -28.29 6.52 29.14
CA LYS A 8 -29.71 6.12 29.19
C LYS A 8 -30.16 5.32 27.96
N ALA A 9 -29.45 5.42 26.84
CA ALA A 9 -29.72 4.63 25.63
C ALA A 9 -29.07 3.24 25.65
N GLU A 10 -28.10 2.98 26.54
CA GLU A 10 -27.45 1.67 26.65
C GLU A 10 -28.16 0.71 27.61
N GLU A 11 -28.97 1.22 28.55
CA GLU A 11 -29.75 0.38 29.49
C GLU A 11 -31.09 -0.14 28.90
N GLU A 12 -31.61 0.44 27.82
CA GLU A 12 -32.90 0.07 27.23
C GLU A 12 -32.83 -1.09 26.20
N ILE A 13 -31.68 -1.77 26.07
CA ILE A 13 -31.44 -2.82 25.04
C ILE A 13 -31.43 -4.26 25.61
N TYR A 14 -31.60 -4.44 26.92
CA TYR A 14 -31.61 -5.77 27.55
C TYR A 14 -32.87 -6.03 28.37
N ASP A 15 -34.03 -5.99 27.74
CA ASP A 15 -35.20 -6.66 28.29
C ASP A 15 -36.12 -7.08 27.14
N GLU A 16 -36.28 -8.40 26.98
CA GLU A 16 -37.38 -9.14 26.34
C GLU A 16 -36.87 -10.44 25.68
N GLY A 17 -37.31 -11.59 26.20
CA GLY A 17 -37.31 -12.83 25.44
C GLY A 17 -36.99 -14.12 26.20
N GLU A 18 -37.62 -14.36 27.36
CA GLU A 18 -37.91 -15.73 27.77
C GLU A 18 -38.91 -16.34 26.78
N LEU A 19 -38.49 -17.37 26.02
CA LEU A 19 -39.39 -18.25 25.29
C LEU A 19 -39.08 -19.69 25.67
N SER A 20 -40.03 -20.25 26.41
CA SER A 20 -40.12 -21.62 26.82
C SER A 20 -40.76 -22.50 25.73
N GLU A 21 -40.44 -23.79 25.84
CA GLU A 21 -41.21 -24.97 25.43
C GLU A 21 -40.95 -25.66 24.06
N GLU A 22 -40.35 -26.85 24.22
CA GLU A 22 -40.87 -28.15 23.79
C GLU A 22 -40.96 -28.47 22.30
N GLY A 23 -39.86 -29.03 21.80
CA GLY A 23 -39.84 -29.92 20.63
C GLY A 23 -39.07 -31.19 20.97
N VAL A 24 -39.77 -32.21 21.49
CA VAL A 24 -39.22 -33.53 21.84
C VAL A 24 -38.79 -34.27 20.56
N VAL A 25 -37.51 -34.22 20.24
CA VAL A 25 -36.88 -35.17 19.31
C VAL A 25 -36.36 -36.35 20.14
N LYS A 26 -37.10 -37.45 20.11
CA LYS A 26 -36.67 -38.74 20.66
C LYS A 26 -35.36 -39.16 20.01
N ARG A 27 -34.24 -38.99 20.72
CA ARG A 27 -32.97 -39.58 20.32
C ARG A 27 -32.99 -41.06 20.64
N ILE A 28 -32.72 -41.82 19.59
CA ILE A 28 -32.54 -43.26 19.57
C ILE A 28 -31.28 -43.59 20.38
N THR A 29 -31.53 -44.30 21.49
CA THR A 29 -30.75 -45.35 22.17
C THR A 29 -29.26 -45.12 22.45
N ASP A 30 -28.98 -44.98 23.75
CA ASP A 30 -28.00 -45.75 24.53
C ASP A 30 -26.89 -46.48 23.75
N CYS A 31 -25.71 -45.88 23.77
CA CYS A 31 -24.45 -46.60 23.85
C CYS A 31 -23.78 -46.21 25.18
N HIS A 32 -23.89 -47.11 26.15
CA HIS A 32 -23.10 -47.10 27.37
C HIS A 32 -21.64 -47.39 27.04
N ASP A 33 -20.80 -46.35 27.09
CA ASP A 33 -19.40 -46.44 27.54
C ASP A 33 -19.02 -45.07 28.13
N ARG A 34 -19.00 -45.00 29.46
CA ARG A 34 -18.77 -43.76 30.23
C ARG A 34 -17.28 -43.40 30.24
N GLY A 35 -16.80 -42.81 29.15
CA GLY A 35 -15.59 -41.99 29.16
C GLY A 35 -15.82 -40.69 29.96
N PRO A 36 -14.76 -39.99 30.41
CA PRO A 36 -14.90 -38.66 30.99
C PRO A 36 -15.62 -37.72 30.01
N PRO A 37 -16.42 -36.74 30.50
CA PRO A 37 -17.16 -35.83 29.63
C PRO A 37 -16.19 -35.15 28.67
N CYS A 38 -16.36 -35.43 27.37
CA CYS A 38 -15.57 -34.78 26.34
C CYS A 38 -15.79 -33.27 26.43
N ASN A 39 -14.71 -32.49 26.39
CA ASN A 39 -14.79 -31.04 26.41
C ASN A 39 -15.63 -30.59 25.20
N ARG A 40 -16.82 -30.01 25.43
CA ARG A 40 -17.71 -29.51 24.36
C ARG A 40 -17.00 -28.65 23.32
N ARG A 41 -15.98 -27.90 23.75
CA ARG A 41 -15.12 -27.09 22.87
C ARG A 41 -14.30 -27.92 21.87
N ILE A 42 -13.84 -29.11 22.25
CA ILE A 42 -13.15 -30.03 21.33
C ILE A 42 -14.13 -30.54 20.28
N ASP A 43 -15.36 -30.88 20.66
CA ASP A 43 -16.39 -31.32 19.72
C ASP A 43 -16.82 -30.20 18.77
N GLU A 44 -16.94 -28.97 19.27
CA GLU A 44 -17.21 -27.77 18.45
C GLU A 44 -16.08 -27.46 17.47
N LEU A 45 -14.81 -27.63 17.88
CA LEU A 45 -13.65 -27.43 17.01
C LEU A 45 -13.42 -28.60 16.04
N ALA A 46 -13.83 -29.81 16.42
CA ALA A 46 -13.78 -31.00 15.58
C ALA A 46 -14.86 -30.98 14.50
N MET A 47 -15.95 -30.23 14.69
CA MET A 47 -16.93 -30.00 13.64
C MET A 47 -16.35 -29.08 12.56
N PRO A 48 -16.16 -29.58 11.31
CA PRO A 48 -15.69 -28.74 10.23
C PRO A 48 -16.72 -27.67 9.90
N SER A 49 -16.25 -26.51 9.43
CA SER A 49 -17.17 -25.47 8.98
C SER A 49 -18.11 -26.04 7.90
N LYS A 50 -19.39 -25.66 7.96
CA LYS A 50 -20.39 -26.14 7.00
C LYS A 50 -19.87 -26.02 5.55
N ARG A 51 -19.30 -24.86 5.18
CA ARG A 51 -18.76 -24.60 3.83
C ARG A 51 -17.66 -25.60 3.43
N LEU A 52 -16.78 -25.93 4.36
CA LEU A 52 -15.72 -26.91 4.12
C LEU A 52 -16.32 -28.28 3.85
N LEU A 53 -17.35 -28.69 4.59
CA LEU A 53 -18.08 -29.94 4.37
C LEU A 53 -18.71 -30.01 2.95
N LEU A 54 -19.29 -28.90 2.48
CA LEU A 54 -19.81 -28.79 1.11
C LEU A 54 -18.69 -28.92 0.06
N CYS A 55 -17.57 -28.23 0.25
CA CYS A 55 -16.44 -28.29 -0.66
C CYS A 55 -15.83 -29.70 -0.70
N THR A 56 -15.58 -30.32 0.45
CA THR A 56 -15.02 -31.67 0.51
C THR A 56 -15.97 -32.70 -0.09
N PHE A 57 -17.28 -32.58 0.13
CA PHE A 57 -18.25 -33.44 -0.52
C PHE A 57 -18.28 -33.25 -2.05
N ARG A 58 -18.17 -32.00 -2.53
CA ARG A 58 -18.09 -31.72 -3.96
C ARG A 58 -16.84 -32.33 -4.60
N ASP A 59 -15.71 -32.22 -3.92
CA ASP A 59 -14.40 -32.61 -4.45
C ASP A 59 -14.14 -34.13 -4.32
N PHE A 60 -14.68 -34.78 -3.28
CA PHE A 60 -14.44 -36.20 -2.97
C PHE A 60 -15.70 -37.09 -3.00
N GLY A 61 -16.86 -36.55 -3.36
CA GLY A 61 -18.13 -37.27 -3.34
C GLY A 61 -18.11 -38.56 -4.17
N TYR A 62 -17.36 -38.60 -5.28
CA TYR A 62 -17.26 -39.80 -6.13
C TYR A 62 -16.57 -41.00 -5.45
N MET A 63 -15.84 -40.79 -4.35
CA MET A 63 -15.17 -41.88 -3.62
C MET A 63 -16.12 -42.69 -2.73
N PHE A 64 -17.29 -42.13 -2.40
CA PHE A 64 -18.26 -42.79 -1.52
C PHE A 64 -19.26 -43.66 -2.30
N PRO A 65 -19.74 -44.76 -1.70
CA PRO A 65 -20.85 -45.54 -2.25
C PRO A 65 -22.09 -44.67 -2.50
N ARG A 66 -22.87 -45.03 -3.52
CA ARG A 66 -24.01 -44.22 -3.99
C ARG A 66 -25.04 -43.96 -2.88
N GLU A 67 -25.31 -44.95 -2.06
CA GLU A 67 -26.22 -44.86 -0.91
C GLU A 67 -25.77 -43.81 0.12
N TRP A 68 -24.46 -43.70 0.36
CA TRP A 68 -23.90 -42.73 1.31
C TRP A 68 -23.94 -41.32 0.75
N ASN A 69 -23.69 -41.16 -0.56
CA ASN A 69 -23.80 -39.88 -1.23
C ASN A 69 -25.21 -39.30 -1.18
N GLU A 70 -26.23 -40.15 -1.30
CA GLU A 70 -27.63 -39.73 -1.20
C GLU A 70 -27.95 -39.24 0.22
N ARG A 71 -27.55 -39.99 1.26
CA ARG A 71 -27.71 -39.58 2.67
C ARG A 71 -26.96 -38.28 3.00
N ILE A 72 -25.72 -38.14 2.54
CA ILE A 72 -24.94 -36.92 2.77
C ILE A 72 -25.57 -35.74 2.03
N ARG A 73 -26.08 -35.95 0.82
CA ARG A 73 -26.80 -34.92 0.05
C ARG A 73 -28.09 -34.49 0.75
N GLU A 74 -28.87 -35.42 1.30
CA GLU A 74 -30.08 -35.12 2.07
C GLU A 74 -29.74 -34.34 3.34
N LEU A 75 -28.76 -34.80 4.12
CA LEU A 75 -28.28 -34.10 5.31
C LEU A 75 -27.79 -32.69 4.98
N LEU A 76 -27.01 -32.54 3.91
CA LEU A 76 -26.59 -31.24 3.41
C LEU A 76 -27.81 -30.40 3.00
N SER A 77 -28.78 -30.96 2.29
CA SER A 77 -29.99 -30.24 1.88
C SER A 77 -30.77 -29.72 3.08
N ILE A 78 -30.89 -30.50 4.15
CA ILE A 78 -31.56 -30.09 5.40
C ILE A 78 -30.74 -29.03 6.14
N LEU A 79 -29.42 -29.21 6.23
CA LEU A 79 -28.52 -28.28 6.93
C LEU A 79 -28.36 -26.93 6.22
N TYR A 80 -28.66 -26.87 4.92
CA TYR A 80 -28.50 -25.70 4.05
C TYR A 80 -29.81 -25.13 3.52
N ALA A 81 -30.94 -25.80 3.74
CA ALA A 81 -32.25 -25.24 3.49
C ALA A 81 -32.48 -24.11 4.51
N MET A 82 -32.07 -22.90 4.15
CA MET A 82 -32.52 -21.70 4.84
C MET A 82 -33.96 -21.40 4.45
N THR A 83 -34.74 -20.88 5.39
CA THR A 83 -36.01 -20.27 5.04
C THR A 83 -35.77 -19.03 4.17
N PRO A 84 -36.73 -18.61 3.34
CA PRO A 84 -36.59 -17.38 2.56
C PRO A 84 -36.29 -16.16 3.46
N GLU A 85 -36.88 -16.10 4.65
CA GLU A 85 -36.65 -15.03 5.63
C GLU A 85 -35.20 -15.01 6.17
N GLU A 86 -34.63 -16.16 6.50
CA GLU A 86 -33.24 -16.28 6.93
C GLU A 86 -32.27 -15.88 5.82
N THR A 87 -32.61 -16.25 4.58
CA THR A 87 -31.82 -15.93 3.39
C THR A 87 -31.78 -14.42 3.16
N GLU A 88 -32.91 -13.73 3.29
CA GLU A 88 -32.98 -12.28 3.20
C GLU A 88 -32.12 -11.60 4.26
N LYS A 89 -32.27 -11.99 5.54
CA LYS A 89 -31.44 -11.48 6.65
C LYS A 89 -29.96 -11.69 6.39
N TYR A 90 -29.57 -12.85 5.87
CA TYR A 90 -28.17 -13.15 5.52
C TYR A 90 -27.64 -12.21 4.44
N PHE A 91 -28.41 -11.98 3.37
CA PHE A 91 -27.99 -11.07 2.31
C PHE A 91 -27.96 -9.61 2.77
N GLU A 92 -28.84 -9.21 3.67
CA GLU A 92 -28.78 -7.89 4.30
C GLU A 92 -27.51 -7.71 5.12
N GLN A 93 -27.13 -8.69 5.93
CA GLN A 93 -25.87 -8.69 6.68
C GLN A 93 -24.66 -8.61 5.73
N LEU A 94 -24.65 -9.39 4.65
CA LEU A 94 -23.59 -9.32 3.64
C LEU A 94 -23.50 -7.93 3.00
N ARG A 95 -24.65 -7.32 2.65
CA ARG A 95 -24.70 -5.95 2.13
C ARG A 95 -24.19 -4.94 3.15
N ALA A 96 -24.54 -5.09 4.43
CA ALA A 96 -24.06 -4.22 5.51
C ALA A 96 -22.53 -4.33 5.67
N VAL A 97 -21.99 -5.55 5.71
CA VAL A 97 -20.54 -5.79 5.77
C VAL A 97 -19.83 -5.19 4.55
N ALA A 98 -20.37 -5.38 3.35
CA ALA A 98 -19.83 -4.80 2.13
C ALA A 98 -19.83 -3.25 2.17
N LYS A 99 -20.92 -2.64 2.66
CA LYS A 99 -21.03 -1.19 2.87
C LYS A 99 -19.97 -0.69 3.86
N HIS A 100 -19.80 -1.35 5.01
CA HIS A 100 -18.77 -1.01 6.00
C HIS A 100 -17.35 -1.13 5.43
N MET A 101 -17.05 -2.19 4.69
CA MET A 101 -15.75 -2.34 4.04
C MET A 101 -15.48 -1.24 3.00
N ALA A 102 -16.50 -0.87 2.21
CA ALA A 102 -16.40 0.22 1.25
C ALA A 102 -16.14 1.57 1.94
N LEU A 103 -16.84 1.86 3.05
CA LEU A 103 -16.62 3.06 3.85
C LEU A 103 -15.20 3.11 4.42
N ARG A 104 -14.71 1.99 4.98
CA ARG A 104 -13.35 1.89 5.51
C ARG A 104 -12.29 2.14 4.43
N LYS A 105 -12.50 1.60 3.22
CA LYS A 105 -11.62 1.85 2.07
C LYS A 105 -11.61 3.33 1.68
N LYS A 106 -12.77 3.96 1.56
CA LYS A 106 -12.89 5.41 1.27
C LYS A 106 -12.19 6.26 2.34
N MET A 107 -12.36 5.92 3.62
CA MET A 107 -11.69 6.62 4.72
C MET A 107 -10.17 6.48 4.65
N LYS A 108 -9.66 5.26 4.41
CA LYS A 108 -8.22 5.01 4.22
C LYS A 108 -7.64 5.82 3.07
N GLU A 109 -8.35 5.91 1.96
CA GLU A 109 -7.93 6.73 0.81
C GLU A 109 -7.90 8.22 1.13
N LYS A 110 -8.92 8.74 1.83
CA LYS A 110 -8.94 10.14 2.31
C LYS A 110 -7.75 10.42 3.23
N LEU A 111 -7.49 9.55 4.20
CA LEU A 111 -6.34 9.67 5.11
C LEU A 111 -5.01 9.66 4.36
N LYS A 112 -4.83 8.75 3.39
CA LYS A 112 -3.62 8.71 2.55
C LYS A 112 -3.41 10.04 1.81
N LYS A 113 -4.48 10.61 1.24
CA LYS A 113 -4.44 11.93 0.57
C LYS A 113 -4.06 13.06 1.55
N LEU A 114 -4.62 13.06 2.76
CA LEU A 114 -4.31 14.06 3.78
C LEU A 114 -2.84 13.99 4.22
N VAL A 115 -2.33 12.78 4.48
CA VAL A 115 -0.91 12.57 4.84
C VAL A 115 0.01 13.03 3.72
N ALA A 116 -0.30 12.68 2.46
CA ALA A 116 0.48 13.14 1.31
C ALA A 116 0.47 14.68 1.18
N LYS A 117 -0.68 15.33 1.40
CA LYS A 117 -0.80 16.79 1.39
C LYS A 117 0.01 17.43 2.52
N LYS A 118 0.01 16.86 3.72
CA LYS A 118 0.82 17.32 4.86
C LYS A 118 2.31 17.22 4.56
N LYS A 119 2.78 16.05 4.11
CA LYS A 119 4.19 15.85 3.69
C LYS A 119 4.61 16.86 2.60
N LYS A 120 3.77 17.09 1.60
CA LYS A 120 4.06 18.09 0.55
C LYS A 120 4.21 19.51 1.12
N ARG A 121 3.40 19.89 2.11
CA ARG A 121 3.52 21.19 2.79
C ARG A 121 4.82 21.30 3.58
N GLU A 122 5.17 20.28 4.34
CA GLU A 122 6.41 20.22 5.11
C GLU A 122 7.65 20.33 4.19
N MET A 123 7.65 19.59 3.08
CA MET A 123 8.73 19.67 2.09
C MET A 123 8.83 21.06 1.46
N LYS A 124 7.68 21.70 1.14
CA LYS A 124 7.67 23.10 0.68
C LYS A 124 8.25 24.06 1.72
N GLN A 125 7.86 23.93 2.98
CA GLN A 125 8.39 24.75 4.07
C GLN A 125 9.90 24.59 4.23
N LYS A 126 10.40 23.35 4.21
CA LYS A 126 11.84 23.08 4.23
C LYS A 126 12.57 23.70 3.03
N ALA A 127 11.98 23.62 1.84
CA ALA A 127 12.54 24.25 0.64
C ALA A 127 12.59 25.78 0.77
N TYR A 128 11.55 26.42 1.30
CA TYR A 128 11.56 27.87 1.58
C TYR A 128 12.63 28.26 2.60
N ILE A 129 12.82 27.47 3.66
CA ILE A 129 13.87 27.72 4.65
C ILE A 129 15.26 27.64 4.01
N LEU A 130 15.51 26.59 3.21
CA LEU A 130 16.76 26.45 2.46
C LEU A 130 17.00 27.64 1.53
N PHE A 131 15.99 28.03 0.76
CA PHE A 131 16.09 29.15 -0.16
C PHE A 131 16.33 30.48 0.56
N LYS A 132 15.64 30.72 1.68
CA LYS A 132 15.88 31.89 2.55
C LYS A 132 17.32 31.91 3.05
N ASN A 133 17.86 30.76 3.47
CA ASN A 133 19.24 30.66 3.94
C ASN A 133 20.24 30.93 2.80
N ILE A 134 19.98 30.46 1.59
CA ILE A 134 20.78 30.75 0.40
C ILE A 134 20.82 32.25 0.13
N ILE A 135 19.66 32.91 0.10
CA ILE A 135 19.60 34.36 -0.10
C ILE A 135 20.34 35.09 1.02
N LYS A 136 20.11 34.70 2.28
CA LYS A 136 20.80 35.30 3.42
C LYS A 136 22.32 35.18 3.30
N MET A 137 22.83 34.00 2.93
CA MET A 137 24.26 33.80 2.71
C MET A 137 24.77 34.67 1.55
N GLY A 138 24.06 34.72 0.42
CA GLY A 138 24.43 35.56 -0.72
C GLY A 138 24.48 37.05 -0.36
N LEU A 139 23.51 37.54 0.42
CA LEU A 139 23.50 38.91 0.95
C LEU A 139 24.69 39.17 1.89
N MET A 140 24.96 38.24 2.82
CA MET A 140 26.08 38.37 3.74
C MET A 140 27.42 38.38 3.00
N HIS A 141 27.60 37.51 2.01
CA HIS A 141 28.82 37.47 1.19
C HIS A 141 28.99 38.74 0.36
N ALA A 142 27.92 39.24 -0.27
CA ALA A 142 27.97 40.50 -1.02
C ALA A 142 28.25 41.72 -0.13
N ALA A 143 27.90 41.67 1.16
CA ALA A 143 28.16 42.75 2.10
C ALA A 143 29.56 42.70 2.73
N THR A 144 30.14 41.50 2.90
CA THR A 144 31.44 41.31 3.56
C THR A 144 32.62 41.20 2.60
N GLN A 145 32.38 40.76 1.36
CA GLN A 145 33.43 40.57 0.36
C GLN A 145 33.39 41.70 -0.66
N ASP A 146 34.49 42.46 -0.73
CA ASP A 146 34.65 43.54 -1.70
C ASP A 146 34.85 43.02 -3.13
N VAL A 147 35.27 41.77 -3.28
CA VAL A 147 35.56 41.16 -4.58
C VAL A 147 34.32 40.40 -5.08
N PRO A 148 33.75 40.76 -6.25
CA PRO A 148 32.64 40.04 -6.83
C PRO A 148 33.07 38.62 -7.22
N PRO A 149 32.21 37.61 -7.06
CA PRO A 149 32.58 36.25 -7.37
C PRO A 149 32.82 36.05 -8.87
N LEU A 150 33.73 35.13 -9.21
CA LEU A 150 33.98 34.77 -10.60
C LEU A 150 32.85 33.87 -11.11
N VAL A 151 32.09 34.38 -12.06
CA VAL A 151 30.89 33.72 -12.60
C VAL A 151 31.13 33.29 -14.05
N SER A 152 30.85 32.02 -14.36
CA SER A 152 30.94 31.49 -15.74
C SER A 152 29.91 32.16 -16.66
N VAL A 153 30.12 32.11 -17.98
CA VAL A 153 29.19 32.72 -18.96
C VAL A 153 27.76 32.19 -18.80
N ARG A 154 27.61 30.88 -18.55
CA ARG A 154 26.31 30.26 -18.29
C ARG A 154 25.64 30.83 -17.04
N MET A 155 26.39 30.94 -15.96
CA MET A 155 25.89 31.48 -14.70
C MET A 155 25.57 32.97 -14.78
N ARG A 156 26.27 33.71 -15.64
CA ARG A 156 25.97 35.12 -15.90
C ARG A 156 24.56 35.29 -16.47
N ASN A 157 24.09 34.37 -17.32
CA ASN A 157 22.71 34.40 -17.81
C ASN A 157 21.71 34.17 -16.67
N LEU A 158 21.96 33.18 -15.80
CA LEU A 158 21.12 32.93 -14.63
C LEU A 158 21.10 34.13 -13.68
N SER A 159 22.27 34.70 -13.43
CA SER A 159 22.44 35.89 -12.61
C SER A 159 21.73 37.10 -13.21
N ASN A 160 21.77 37.30 -14.53
CA ASN A 160 21.02 38.38 -15.19
C ASN A 160 19.51 38.24 -15.01
N ILE A 161 18.97 37.01 -15.07
CA ILE A 161 17.55 36.75 -14.76
C ILE A 161 17.25 37.11 -13.31
N ILE A 162 18.09 36.68 -12.36
CA ILE A 162 17.93 37.00 -10.94
C ILE A 162 18.02 38.51 -10.70
N LEU A 163 18.99 39.17 -11.33
CA LEU A 163 19.22 40.60 -11.25
C LEU A 163 18.02 41.40 -11.75
N GLN A 164 17.43 40.99 -12.88
CA GLN A 164 16.21 41.59 -13.40
C GLN A 164 15.07 41.50 -12.38
N GLN A 165 14.85 40.33 -11.80
CA GLN A 165 13.81 40.17 -10.77
C GLN A 165 14.11 41.00 -9.51
N LEU A 166 15.37 41.12 -9.10
CA LEU A 166 15.77 41.97 -7.97
C LEU A 166 15.55 43.45 -8.25
N ALA A 167 15.84 43.91 -9.48
CA ALA A 167 15.62 45.27 -9.92
C ALA A 167 14.11 45.60 -9.97
N ASP A 168 13.31 44.72 -10.57
CA ASP A 168 11.86 44.83 -10.65
C ASP A 168 11.22 44.89 -9.24
N LEU A 169 11.66 44.03 -8.31
CA LEU A 169 11.18 44.02 -6.92
C LEU A 169 11.55 45.27 -6.14
N ARG A 170 12.65 45.94 -6.49
CA ARG A 170 13.11 47.18 -5.84
C ARG A 170 12.62 48.44 -6.54
N GLY A 171 12.06 48.33 -7.75
CA GLY A 171 11.68 49.47 -8.58
C GLY A 171 12.88 50.32 -9.00
N VAL A 172 14.04 49.69 -9.22
CA VAL A 172 15.28 50.35 -9.65
C VAL A 172 15.57 49.97 -11.09
N ASP A 173 16.15 50.89 -11.86
CA ASP A 173 16.60 50.60 -13.22
C ASP A 173 17.62 49.47 -13.25
N LEU A 174 17.54 48.62 -14.28
CA LEU A 174 18.39 47.44 -14.40
C LEU A 174 19.88 47.87 -14.53
N PRO A 175 20.74 47.52 -13.55
CA PRO A 175 22.12 47.99 -13.58
C PRO A 175 22.92 47.29 -14.67
N GLN A 176 23.70 48.07 -15.42
CA GLN A 176 24.60 47.54 -16.44
C GLN A 176 25.89 47.03 -15.80
N ARG A 177 26.37 45.86 -16.23
CA ARG A 177 27.58 45.24 -15.67
C ARG A 177 28.89 45.94 -16.07
N GLN A 178 28.90 46.70 -17.16
CA GLN A 178 30.10 47.39 -17.65
C GLN A 178 30.42 48.65 -16.83
N HIS A 179 29.36 49.39 -16.44
CA HIS A 179 29.46 50.62 -15.67
C HIS A 179 28.44 50.61 -14.53
N PRO A 180 28.66 49.80 -13.49
CA PRO A 180 27.70 49.69 -12.40
C PRO A 180 27.84 50.86 -11.41
N ASP A 181 26.73 51.48 -11.05
CA ASP A 181 26.65 52.34 -9.87
C ASP A 181 26.97 51.54 -8.60
N LYS A 182 27.26 52.20 -7.47
CA LYS A 182 27.54 51.50 -6.19
C LYS A 182 26.43 50.52 -5.80
N LEU A 183 25.17 50.96 -5.93
CA LEU A 183 24.01 50.10 -5.70
C LEU A 183 23.90 48.99 -6.76
N GLY A 184 24.16 49.32 -8.02
CA GLY A 184 24.18 48.36 -9.13
C GLY A 184 25.20 47.24 -8.92
N SER A 185 26.42 47.60 -8.50
CA SER A 185 27.49 46.66 -8.18
C SER A 185 27.10 45.72 -7.05
N PHE A 186 26.46 46.25 -6.00
CA PHE A 186 25.95 45.43 -4.90
C PHE A 186 24.86 44.45 -5.35
N LEU A 187 23.89 44.90 -6.15
CA LEU A 187 22.83 44.05 -6.69
C LEU A 187 23.38 42.96 -7.62
N ILE A 188 24.37 43.31 -8.45
CA ILE A 188 25.08 42.37 -9.32
C ILE A 188 25.78 41.30 -8.48
N SER A 189 26.52 41.70 -7.44
CA SER A 189 27.21 40.76 -6.54
C SER A 189 26.24 39.81 -5.84
N ILE A 190 25.09 40.31 -5.37
CA ILE A 190 24.05 39.47 -4.78
C ILE A 190 23.52 38.45 -5.79
N ALA A 191 23.17 38.91 -7.00
CA ALA A 191 22.64 38.05 -8.04
C ALA A 191 23.63 36.94 -8.43
N ASP A 192 24.91 37.30 -8.52
CA ASP A 192 26.00 36.38 -8.83
C ASP A 192 26.19 35.32 -7.73
N TRP A 193 26.18 35.71 -6.45
CA TRP A 193 26.24 34.77 -5.32
C TRP A 193 25.03 33.84 -5.24
N ILE A 194 23.82 34.35 -5.49
CA ILE A 194 22.61 33.52 -5.53
C ILE A 194 22.69 32.55 -6.70
N ALA A 195 23.15 32.97 -7.88
CA ALA A 195 23.34 32.10 -9.04
C ALA A 195 24.29 30.95 -8.72
N ILE A 196 25.42 31.22 -8.04
CA ILE A 196 26.36 30.20 -7.56
C ILE A 196 25.70 29.22 -6.61
N ALA A 197 24.95 29.72 -5.63
CA ALA A 197 24.28 28.85 -4.67
C ALA A 197 23.22 27.97 -5.34
N VAL A 198 22.45 28.51 -6.29
CA VAL A 198 21.45 27.76 -7.07
C VAL A 198 22.13 26.69 -7.92
N GLU A 199 23.22 27.01 -8.59
CA GLU A 199 23.99 26.04 -9.37
C GLU A 199 24.53 24.90 -8.51
N ASN A 200 25.09 25.21 -7.34
CA ASN A 200 25.57 24.21 -6.40
C ASN A 200 24.46 23.27 -5.92
N VAL A 201 23.26 23.81 -5.66
CA VAL A 201 22.09 22.99 -5.30
C VAL A 201 21.68 22.12 -6.48
N TYR A 202 21.62 22.67 -7.69
CA TYR A 202 21.27 21.92 -8.89
C TYR A 202 22.25 20.76 -9.13
N TYR A 203 23.55 21.03 -9.03
CA TYR A 203 24.59 20.01 -9.20
C TYR A 203 24.46 18.89 -8.16
N ARG A 204 24.23 19.23 -6.89
CA ARG A 204 23.99 18.23 -5.83
C ARG A 204 22.76 17.36 -6.11
N VAL A 205 21.71 17.94 -6.66
CA VAL A 205 20.50 17.19 -7.05
C VAL A 205 20.78 16.29 -8.24
N GLN A 206 21.53 16.77 -9.23
CA GLN A 206 21.91 16.02 -10.41
C GLN A 206 22.75 14.79 -10.03
N LEU A 207 23.75 14.96 -9.15
CA LEU A 207 24.58 13.86 -8.65
C LEU A 207 23.74 12.77 -7.99
N LYS A 208 22.83 13.15 -7.08
CA LYS A 208 21.94 12.18 -6.42
C LYS A 208 21.04 11.44 -7.40
N LYS A 209 20.54 12.11 -8.43
CA LYS A 209 19.73 11.45 -9.46
C LYS A 209 20.53 10.45 -10.29
N ASN A 210 21.79 10.77 -10.56
CA ASN A 210 22.67 9.84 -11.27
C ASN A 210 22.96 8.60 -10.41
N GLU A 211 23.23 8.79 -9.10
CA GLU A 211 23.37 7.68 -8.14
C GLU A 211 22.11 6.80 -8.11
N GLU A 212 20.91 7.40 -8.02
CA GLU A 212 19.63 6.67 -8.05
C GLU A 212 19.41 5.89 -9.36
N LEU A 213 19.86 6.44 -10.50
CA LEU A 213 19.76 5.76 -11.80
C LEU A 213 20.69 4.54 -11.88
N GLU A 214 21.93 4.69 -11.41
CA GLU A 214 22.89 3.57 -11.35
C GLU A 214 22.37 2.42 -10.47
N GLU A 215 21.75 2.74 -9.33
CA GLU A 215 21.12 1.73 -8.47
C GLU A 215 19.99 0.98 -9.19
N ILE A 216 19.14 1.69 -9.94
CA ILE A 216 18.05 1.08 -10.71
C ILE A 216 18.61 0.15 -11.79
N GLU A 217 19.62 0.58 -12.53
CA GLU A 217 20.27 -0.23 -13.56
C GLU A 217 20.88 -1.52 -12.97
N GLN A 218 21.52 -1.43 -11.80
CA GLN A 218 22.05 -2.61 -11.10
C GLN A 218 20.94 -3.59 -10.67
N ILE A 219 19.82 -3.08 -10.19
CA ILE A 219 18.65 -3.90 -9.82
C ILE A 219 18.05 -4.58 -11.05
N GLU A 220 17.97 -3.89 -12.18
CA GLU A 220 17.47 -4.47 -13.43
C GLU A 220 18.41 -5.55 -13.97
N MET A 221 19.72 -5.30 -13.95
CA MET A 221 20.73 -6.27 -14.36
C MET A 221 20.71 -7.53 -13.48
N SER A 222 20.57 -7.38 -12.16
CA SER A 222 20.49 -8.54 -11.25
C SER A 222 19.21 -9.36 -11.48
N LYS A 223 18.06 -8.72 -11.70
CA LYS A 223 16.80 -9.42 -12.05
C LYS A 223 16.91 -10.18 -13.36
N LEU A 224 17.49 -9.56 -14.39
CA LEU A 224 17.72 -10.19 -15.68
C LEU A 224 18.65 -11.41 -15.56
N GLU A 225 19.68 -11.31 -14.71
CA GLU A 225 20.56 -12.44 -14.43
C GLU A 225 19.84 -13.58 -13.70
N GLU A 226 18.98 -13.27 -12.72
CA GLU A 226 18.14 -14.27 -12.05
C GLU A 226 17.21 -14.99 -13.02
N GLU A 227 16.55 -14.26 -13.93
CA GLU A 227 15.69 -14.84 -14.96
C GLU A 227 16.47 -15.79 -15.87
N ARG A 228 17.65 -15.36 -16.36
CA ARG A 228 18.56 -16.22 -17.14
C ARG A 228 18.98 -17.48 -16.36
N ARG A 229 19.23 -17.36 -15.05
CA ARG A 229 19.53 -18.52 -14.18
C ARG A 229 18.34 -19.47 -14.06
N ARG A 230 17.10 -18.95 -13.94
CA ARG A 230 15.86 -19.76 -13.91
C ARG A 230 15.64 -20.51 -15.22
N GLU A 231 15.83 -19.84 -16.36
CA GLU A 231 15.71 -20.48 -17.68
C GLU A 231 16.73 -21.61 -17.88
N ARG A 232 17.99 -21.40 -17.45
CA ARG A 232 19.03 -22.45 -17.51
C ARG A 232 18.66 -23.67 -16.66
N LYS A 233 18.07 -23.48 -15.48
CA LYS A 233 17.58 -24.59 -14.63
C LYS A 233 16.42 -25.34 -15.30
N PHE A 234 15.47 -24.62 -15.90
CA PHE A 234 14.34 -25.23 -16.60
C PHE A 234 14.76 -26.07 -17.82
N LYS A 235 15.73 -25.58 -18.62
CA LYS A 235 16.28 -26.33 -19.76
C LYS A 235 17.06 -27.58 -19.35
N LYS A 236 17.73 -27.58 -18.19
CA LYS A 236 18.43 -28.76 -17.65
C LYS A 236 17.45 -29.82 -17.13
N GLY A 237 16.32 -29.43 -16.53
CA GLY A 237 15.29 -30.36 -16.04
C GLY A 237 14.56 -31.14 -17.15
N ARG A 238 14.39 -30.55 -18.34
CA ARG A 238 13.70 -31.21 -19.48
C ARG A 238 14.52 -32.28 -20.21
N LYS A 239 15.84 -32.35 -20.04
CA LYS A 239 16.70 -33.30 -20.78
C LYS A 239 16.85 -34.68 -20.12
N VAL A 240 16.23 -34.94 -18.97
CA VAL A 240 16.50 -36.16 -18.17
C VAL A 240 15.42 -37.25 -18.33
N THR A 241 14.28 -36.99 -18.99
CA THR A 241 13.18 -37.99 -19.10
C THR A 241 13.00 -38.64 -20.47
N SER A 242 13.85 -38.37 -21.46
CA SER A 242 13.85 -39.13 -22.72
C SER A 242 14.82 -40.31 -22.64
N THR A 243 14.52 -41.28 -21.79
CA THR A 243 15.05 -42.65 -21.99
C THR A 243 14.35 -43.22 -23.23
N PRO A 244 15.10 -43.63 -24.28
CA PRO A 244 14.50 -44.27 -25.44
C PRO A 244 14.01 -45.65 -25.00
N ASN A 245 12.70 -45.84 -25.07
CA ASN A 245 12.04 -47.12 -24.86
C ASN A 245 12.47 -48.05 -26.03
N GLN A 246 13.56 -48.80 -25.84
CA GLN A 246 13.98 -49.85 -26.77
C GLN A 246 13.01 -51.03 -26.62
N SER A 247 11.94 -51.00 -27.40
CA SER A 247 11.05 -52.13 -27.63
C SER A 247 11.88 -53.29 -28.21
N ARG A 248 11.95 -54.39 -27.45
CA ARG A 248 12.43 -55.69 -27.91
C ARG A 248 11.46 -56.25 -28.96
N GLU A 249 11.84 -56.25 -30.22
CA GLU A 249 11.29 -57.18 -31.21
C GLU A 249 11.98 -58.53 -31.03
N LYS A 250 11.22 -59.50 -30.51
CA LYS A 250 11.56 -60.92 -30.58
C LYS A 250 11.08 -61.43 -31.93
N THR A 251 12.01 -61.90 -32.74
CA THR A 251 11.71 -62.69 -33.94
C THR A 251 12.06 -64.14 -33.68
N ILE A 252 11.18 -65.00 -34.21
CA ILE A 252 11.02 -66.45 -34.07
C ILE A 252 12.24 -67.22 -34.56
#